data_AF-A0A9D6E821-F1
#
_entry.id   AF-A0A9D6E821-F1
#
_cell.length_a   1.000
_cell.length_b   1.000
_cell.length_c   1.000
_cell.angle_alpha   90.00
_cell.angle_beta   90.00
_cell.angle_gamma   90.00
#
_symmetry.space_group_name_H-M   'P 1'
#
loop_
_entity.id
_entity.type
_entity.pdbx_description
1 polymer ?
#
loop_
_entity_poly.entity_id
_entity_poly.type
_entity_poly.pdbx_seq_one_letter_code
_entity_poly.pdbx_strand_id
1 'polypeptide(L)' 'MAFTVVYDACVLYPAPLRDLLIRIANTGLVRARWTDRILDECFQSILEKRPDLKPER' A
#
# COMPACT_ATOMS: atom_id res chain seq x y z
N MET A 1 12.06 -18.32 8.98
CA MET A 1 11.00 -18.16 7.97
C MET A 1 10.20 -16.92 8.35
N ALA A 2 10.10 -15.92 7.48
CA ALA A 2 9.31 -14.73 7.78
C ALA A 2 7.81 -15.01 7.58
N PHE A 3 6.97 -14.55 8.51
CA PHE A 3 5.52 -14.72 8.44
C PHE A 3 4.96 -13.94 7.25
N THR A 4 4.16 -14.57 6.41
CA THR A 4 3.61 -13.90 5.21
C THR A 4 2.35 -13.13 5.58
N VAL A 5 2.31 -11.85 5.23
CA VAL A 5 1.19 -10.94 5.50
C VAL A 5 0.74 -10.32 4.19
N VAL A 6 -0.57 -10.29 3.96
CA VAL A 6 -1.16 -9.57 2.83
C VAL A 6 -1.60 -8.18 3.32
N TYR A 7 -1.13 -7.13 2.67
CA TYR A 7 -1.59 -5.77 2.93
C TYR A 7 -2.75 -5.42 2.02
N ASP A 8 -3.76 -4.75 2.59
CA ASP A 8 -4.97 -4.30 1.93
C ASP A 8 -4.86 -2.82 1.51
N ALA A 9 -5.70 -2.37 0.59
CA ALA A 9 -5.76 -1.00 0.12
C ALA A 9 -5.98 -0.02 1.27
N CYS A 10 -6.80 -0.37 2.26
CA CYS A 10 -7.08 0.48 3.42
C CYS A 10 -5.83 0.83 4.26
N VAL A 11 -4.83 -0.06 4.29
CA VAL A 11 -3.57 0.18 5.03
C VAL A 11 -2.46 0.74 4.14
N LEU A 12 -2.54 0.52 2.83
CA LEU A 12 -1.61 1.07 1.83
C LEU A 12 -1.96 2.50 1.39
N TYR A 13 -3.23 2.89 1.55
CA TYR A 13 -3.74 4.21 1.15
C TYR A 13 -3.08 5.36 1.94
N PRO A 14 -3.06 5.37 3.30
CA PRO A 14 -2.44 6.45 4.04
C PRO A 14 -0.91 6.34 3.94
N ALA A 15 -0.26 7.38 3.41
CA ALA A 15 1.19 7.39 3.23
C ALA A 15 2.01 7.04 4.49
N PRO A 16 1.68 7.54 5.70
CA PRO A 16 2.42 7.19 6.91
C PRO A 16 2.28 5.72 7.32
N LEU A 17 1.07 5.17 7.17
CA LEU A 17 0.79 3.78 7.55
C LEU A 17 1.49 2.81 6.60
N ARG A 18 1.42 3.08 5.29
CA ARG A 18 2.16 2.35 4.28
C ARG A 18 3.67 2.35 4.55
N ASP A 19 4.26 3.52 4.80
CA ASP A 19 5.70 3.63 5.07
C ASP A 19 6.12 2.80 6.30
N LEU A 20 5.35 2.87 7.39
CA LEU A 20 5.59 2.05 8.58
C LEU A 20 5.55 0.54 8.26
N LEU A 21 4.51 0.09 7.55
CA LEU A 21 4.33 -1.32 7.23
C LEU A 21 5.44 -1.85 6.31
N ILE A 22 5.86 -1.05 5.33
CA ILE A 22 6.98 -1.41 4.45
C ILE A 22 8.29 -1.47 5.25
N ARG A 23 8.53 -0.56 6.20
CA ARG A 23 9.71 -0.64 7.09
C ARG A 23 9.69 -1.91 7.94
N ILE A 24 8.54 -2.31 8.47
CA ILE A 24 8.39 -3.57 9.22
C ILE A 24 8.66 -4.79 8.34
N ALA A 25 8.24 -4.77 7.07
CA ALA A 25 8.58 -5.83 6.12
C ALA A 25 10.09 -5.87 5.84
N ASN A 26 10.73 -4.69 5.73
CA ASN A 26 12.18 -4.57 5.49
C ASN A 26 13.05 -5.04 6.66
N THR A 27 12.54 -5.05 7.91
CA THR A 27 13.27 -5.67 9.03
C THR A 27 13.29 -7.20 8.98
N GLY A 28 12.53 -7.81 8.05
CA GLY A 28 12.41 -9.26 7.91
C GLY A 28 11.45 -9.90 8.92
N LEU A 29 10.76 -9.12 9.75
CA LEU A 29 9.73 -9.61 10.67
C LEU A 29 8.58 -10.27 9.90
N VAL A 30 8.20 -9.70 8.76
CA VAL A 30 7.13 -10.21 7.89
C VAL A 30 7.55 -10.16 6.42
N ARG A 31 6.96 -11.07 5.62
CA ARG A 31 6.99 -11.01 4.17
C ARG A 31 5.69 -10.38 3.68
N ALA A 32 5.75 -9.10 3.33
CA ALA A 32 4.61 -8.39 2.78
C ALA A 32 4.27 -8.88 1.36
N ARG A 33 2.97 -8.99 1.07
CA ARG A 33 2.39 -9.30 -0.23
C ARG A 33 1.18 -8.42 -0.47
N TRP A 34 0.87 -8.16 -1.72
CA TRP A 34 -0.36 -7.53 -2.18
C TRP A 34 -0.62 -8.01 -3.61
N THR A 35 -1.84 -7.84 -4.08
CA THR A 35 -2.22 -8.10 -5.47
C THR A 35 -2.30 -6.79 -6.25
N ASP A 36 -2.29 -6.87 -7.57
CA ASP A 36 -2.49 -5.69 -8.43
C ASP A 36 -3.86 -5.06 -8.16
N ARG A 37 -4.90 -5.87 -7.91
CA ARG A 37 -6.24 -5.39 -7.54
C ARG A 37 -6.25 -4.52 -6.27
N ILE A 38 -5.42 -4.86 -5.27
CA ILE A 38 -5.29 -4.07 -4.04
C ILE A 38 -4.61 -2.72 -4.33
N LEU A 39 -3.63 -2.72 -5.22
CA LEU A 39 -2.98 -1.49 -5.65
C LEU A 39 -3.92 -0.60 -6.46
N ASP A 40 -4.69 -1.19 -7.37
CA ASP A 40 -5.70 -0.47 -8.16
C ASP A 40 -6.72 0.25 -7.27
N GLU A 41 -7.25 -0.45 -6.26
CA GLU A 41 -8.17 0.14 -5.26
C GLU A 41 -7.53 1.28 -4.48
N CYS A 42 -6.28 1.10 -4.04
CA CYS A 42 -5.50 2.12 -3.34
C CYS A 42 -5.33 3.38 -4.22
N PHE A 43 -4.91 3.21 -5.48
CA PHE A 43 -4.71 4.33 -6.41
C PHE A 43 -6.03 5.02 -6.76
N GLN A 44 -7.11 4.28 -7.00
CA GLN A 44 -8.43 4.88 -7.23
C GLN A 44 -8.89 5.71 -6.03
N SER A 45 -8.77 5.18 -4.81
CA SER A 45 -9.12 5.92 -3.59
C SER A 45 -8.30 7.20 -3.42
N ILE A 46 -7.02 7.20 -3.84
CA ILE A 46 -6.15 8.39 -3.83
C ILE A 46 -6.67 9.41 -4.85
N LEU A 47 -6.95 9.00 -6.08
CA LEU A 47 -7.43 9.90 -7.14
C LEU A 47 -8.79 10.52 -6.78
N GLU A 48 -9.68 9.77 -6.14
CA GLU A 48 -10.98 10.29 -5.66
C GLU A 48 -10.82 11.37 -4.59
N LYS A 49 -9.89 11.20 -3.65
CA LYS A 49 -9.68 12.12 -2.52
C LYS A 49 -8.72 13.26 -2.84
N ARG A 50 -7.92 13.14 -3.89
CA ARG A 50 -6.93 14.11 -4.35
C ARG A 50 -7.10 14.35 -5.85
N PRO A 51 -8.19 15.00 -6.27
CA PRO A 51 -8.44 15.31 -7.68
C PRO A 51 -7.40 16.29 -8.28
N ASP A 52 -6.58 16.91 -7.43
CA ASP A 52 -5.42 17.72 -7.81
C ASP A 52 -4.26 16.90 -8.40
N LEU A 53 -4.20 15.60 -8.09
CA LEU A 53 -3.23 14.67 -8.67
C LEU A 53 -3.69 14.30 -10.08
N LYS A 54 -3.18 15.01 -11.09
CA LYS A 54 -3.33 14.57 -12.48
C LYS A 54 -2.49 13.30 -12.67
N PRO A 55 -3.05 12.21 -13.24
CA PRO A 55 -2.21 11.12 -13.71
C PRO A 55 -1.27 11.69 -14.78
N GLU A 56 0.03 11.72 -14.49
CA GLU A 56 1.05 11.95 -15.51
C GLU A 56 0.92 10.82 -16.54
N ARG A 57 0.76 11.22 -17.81
CA ARG A 57 0.68 10.30 -18.95
C ARG A 57 2.04 9.73 -19.28
#